data_AF-A0A0J5GLY5-F1
#
_entry.id   AF-A0A0J5GLY5-F1
#
_cell.length_a   1.000
_cell.length_b   1.000
_cell.length_c   1.000
_cell.angle_alpha   90.00
_cell.angle_beta   90.00
_cell.angle_gamma   90.00
#
_symmetry.space_group_name_H-M   'P 1'
#
loop_
_entity.id
_entity.type
_entity.pdbx_description
1 polymer ?
#
loop_
_entity_poly.entity_id
_entity_poly.type
_entity_poly.pdbx_seq_one_letter_code
_entity_poly.pdbx_strand_id
1 'polypeptide(L)'
;MKRLGLVMALSISFLLVGCDDHPPTSEIYEQAIEVTDQLETVKFQRNQTIRAQQDSFRGQMNGAVVYEPLEFYGSMEMNLLNLNEALQLESYVNDSEWLVRQNQQEAEWEEYDRTEFQDTLLEHPSLMLEWFEPYQDQFLMKETAISPFQEQEDESTEGEDGEESNEETEEVEVEKIDVYEISFRGADEQYKPLVQTHIEQMGLVNRSSVNLDDVMETVEIERIDMTVFVDKETYDVHRLQTRFRYLVYIEGEYRVIDES
;
A
#
# COMPACT_ATOMS: atom_id res chain seq x y z
N MET A 1 75.18 27.19 8.11
CA MET A 1 74.57 26.86 6.80
C MET A 1 73.47 25.85 7.01
N LYS A 2 72.26 26.19 6.55
CA LYS A 2 71.12 25.37 6.10
C LYS A 2 71.09 23.88 6.51
N ARG A 3 70.04 23.48 7.25
CA ARG A 3 68.97 22.58 6.80
C ARG A 3 67.93 22.38 7.93
N LEU A 4 66.93 23.26 7.94
CA LEU A 4 65.65 23.02 8.60
C LEU A 4 64.83 22.20 7.61
N GLY A 5 64.72 20.89 7.85
CA GLY A 5 63.97 19.95 7.02
C GLY A 5 62.55 19.82 7.53
N LEU A 6 61.66 20.54 6.87
CA LEU A 6 60.21 20.45 6.87
C LEU A 6 59.71 18.98 6.94
N VAL A 7 59.22 18.54 8.09
CA VAL A 7 58.35 17.35 8.19
C VAL A 7 56.91 17.85 8.07
N MET A 8 56.49 18.04 6.83
CA MET A 8 55.09 18.22 6.46
C MET A 8 54.69 16.98 5.64
N ALA A 9 53.43 16.58 5.78
CA ALA A 9 52.76 15.49 5.06
C ALA A 9 53.02 14.08 5.61
N LEU A 10 52.04 13.53 6.32
CA LEU A 10 51.07 12.61 5.72
C LEU A 10 49.98 12.26 6.75
N SER A 11 49.15 13.24 7.10
CA SER A 11 47.83 12.97 7.65
C SER A 11 46.85 12.85 6.48
N ILE A 12 47.06 11.84 5.62
CA ILE A 12 46.00 11.35 4.74
C ILE A 12 45.13 10.51 5.66
N SER A 13 44.20 11.18 6.35
CA SER A 13 43.03 10.49 6.88
C SER A 13 42.35 9.86 5.68
N PHE A 14 42.47 8.55 5.58
CA PHE A 14 41.61 7.71 4.75
C PHE A 14 40.16 8.06 5.11
N LEU A 15 39.56 8.96 4.34
CA LEU A 15 38.13 8.93 4.11
C LEU A 15 37.92 7.63 3.34
N LEU A 16 37.66 6.55 4.07
CA LEU A 16 36.95 5.40 3.54
C LEU A 16 35.59 5.94 3.14
N VAL A 17 35.53 6.54 1.95
CA VAL A 17 34.31 6.52 1.14
C VAL A 17 34.11 5.05 0.85
N GLY A 18 33.39 4.36 1.72
CA GLY A 18 32.64 3.21 1.29
C GLY A 18 31.72 3.76 0.20
N CYS A 19 32.10 3.56 -1.05
CA CYS A 19 31.10 3.47 -2.10
C CYS A 19 30.23 2.30 -1.66
N ASP A 20 29.09 2.62 -1.06
CA ASP A 20 27.96 1.71 -1.13
C ASP A 20 27.76 1.47 -2.63
N ASP A 21 28.02 0.24 -3.09
CA ASP A 21 27.79 -0.16 -4.48
C ASP A 21 26.28 -0.29 -4.79
N HIS A 22 25.43 0.13 -3.86
CA HIS A 22 23.98 0.12 -3.98
C HIS A 22 23.50 1.33 -4.79
N PRO A 23 22.53 1.16 -5.70
CA PRO A 23 21.88 2.28 -6.35
C PRO A 23 21.25 3.22 -5.30
N PRO A 24 21.17 4.53 -5.56
CA PRO A 24 20.48 5.46 -4.68
C PRO A 24 18.99 5.09 -4.56
N THR A 25 18.41 5.29 -3.38
CA THR A 25 16.99 4.94 -3.08
C THR A 25 16.02 5.53 -4.11
N SER A 26 16.25 6.76 -4.56
CA SER A 26 15.42 7.42 -5.57
C SER A 26 15.44 6.66 -6.91
N GLU A 27 16.61 6.18 -7.34
CA GLU A 27 16.73 5.41 -8.59
C GLU A 27 16.01 4.05 -8.48
N ILE A 28 16.10 3.37 -7.34
CA ILE A 28 15.36 2.11 -7.10
C ILE A 28 13.85 2.37 -7.15
N TYR A 29 13.39 3.46 -6.53
CA TYR A 29 11.98 3.81 -6.49
C TYR A 29 11.43 4.22 -7.86
N GLU A 30 12.18 5.02 -8.62
CA GLU A 30 11.83 5.38 -10.00
C GLU A 30 11.72 4.15 -10.91
N GLN A 31 12.68 3.21 -10.80
CA GLN A 31 12.62 1.94 -11.54
C GLN A 31 11.42 1.10 -11.13
N ALA A 32 11.06 1.07 -9.84
CA ALA A 32 9.88 0.36 -9.37
C ALA A 32 8.58 0.91 -9.97
N ILE A 33 8.48 2.24 -10.15
CA ILE A 33 7.34 2.86 -10.85
C ILE A 33 7.32 2.41 -12.32
N GLU A 34 8.44 2.54 -13.02
CA GLU A 34 8.54 2.18 -14.44
C GLU A 34 8.20 0.70 -14.71
N VAL A 35 8.68 -0.22 -13.85
CA VAL A 35 8.36 -1.65 -13.96
C VAL A 35 6.89 -1.91 -13.64
N THR A 36 6.33 -1.23 -12.64
CA THR A 36 4.91 -1.36 -12.29
C THR A 36 3.99 -0.89 -13.42
N ASP A 37 4.37 0.16 -14.16
CA ASP A 37 3.65 0.66 -15.34
C ASP A 37 3.65 -0.32 -16.52
N GLN A 38 4.62 -1.25 -16.56
CA GLN A 38 4.80 -2.21 -17.65
C GLN A 38 4.19 -3.58 -17.33
N LEU A 39 3.49 -3.72 -16.20
CA LEU A 39 2.88 -4.98 -15.80
C LEU A 39 1.77 -5.38 -16.79
N GLU A 40 1.92 -6.54 -17.40
CA GLU A 40 0.87 -7.11 -18.25
C GLU A 40 -0.23 -7.76 -17.41
N THR A 41 0.16 -8.43 -16.33
CA THR A 41 -0.74 -9.18 -15.45
C THR A 41 -0.27 -9.13 -14.00
N VAL A 42 -1.23 -9.05 -13.08
CA VAL A 42 -0.96 -9.07 -11.63
C VAL A 42 -1.93 -10.01 -10.94
N LYS A 43 -1.42 -10.79 -9.99
CA LYS A 43 -2.23 -11.43 -8.95
C LYS A 43 -1.98 -10.67 -7.66
N PHE A 44 -3.04 -10.30 -6.97
CA PHE A 44 -2.92 -9.46 -5.78
C PHE A 44 -3.82 -9.92 -4.65
N GLN A 45 -3.39 -9.53 -3.44
CA GLN A 45 -4.21 -9.47 -2.25
C GLN A 45 -4.15 -8.04 -1.72
N ARG A 46 -5.31 -7.46 -1.46
CA ARG A 46 -5.47 -6.15 -0.82
C ARG A 46 -6.21 -6.34 0.49
N ASN A 47 -5.62 -5.86 1.58
CA ASN A 47 -6.28 -5.77 2.87
C ASN A 47 -6.42 -4.29 3.20
N GLN A 48 -7.59 -3.88 3.68
CA GLN A 48 -7.86 -2.50 4.03
C GLN A 48 -8.67 -2.45 5.31
N THR A 49 -8.23 -1.64 6.25
CA THR A 49 -8.99 -1.32 7.46
C THR A 49 -9.13 0.18 7.56
N ILE A 50 -10.37 0.67 7.58
CA ILE A 50 -10.69 2.08 7.78
C ILE A 50 -11.41 2.22 9.10
N ARG A 51 -10.92 3.11 9.96
CA ARG A 51 -11.57 3.46 11.23
C ARG A 51 -11.89 4.94 11.23
N ALA A 52 -13.16 5.25 11.47
CA ALA A 52 -13.66 6.61 11.63
C ALA A 52 -14.52 6.68 12.91
N GLN A 53 -13.93 7.14 14.00
CA GLN A 53 -14.56 7.16 15.33
C GLN A 53 -15.09 5.78 15.79
N GLN A 54 -16.42 5.60 15.86
CA GLN A 54 -17.09 4.35 16.23
C GLN A 54 -17.36 3.46 15.02
N ASP A 55 -17.14 3.96 13.80
CA ASP A 55 -17.31 3.20 12.57
C ASP A 55 -16.00 2.52 12.19
N SER A 56 -16.08 1.23 11.83
CA SER A 56 -14.95 0.48 11.28
C SER A 56 -15.40 -0.33 10.07
N PHE A 57 -14.60 -0.26 9.02
CA PHE A 57 -14.70 -1.07 7.83
C PHE A 57 -13.43 -1.91 7.72
N ARG A 58 -13.58 -3.22 7.49
CA ARG A 58 -12.46 -4.08 7.12
C ARG A 58 -12.83 -4.77 5.80
N GLY A 59 -12.00 -4.58 4.80
CA GLY A 59 -12.10 -5.20 3.49
C GLY A 59 -10.90 -6.08 3.21
N GLN A 60 -11.14 -7.22 2.58
CA GLN A 60 -10.10 -8.02 1.95
C GLN A 60 -10.53 -8.29 0.51
N MET A 61 -9.62 -8.13 -0.45
CA MET A 61 -9.84 -8.46 -1.84
C MET A 61 -8.69 -9.34 -2.33
N ASN A 62 -9.02 -10.41 -3.06
CA ASN A 62 -8.07 -11.24 -3.77
C ASN A 62 -8.49 -11.30 -5.23
N GLY A 63 -7.56 -11.11 -6.16
CA GLY A 63 -7.92 -11.12 -7.57
C GLY A 63 -6.73 -11.18 -8.52
N ALA A 64 -7.07 -11.12 -9.80
CA ALA A 64 -6.10 -11.00 -10.88
C ALA A 64 -6.56 -9.93 -11.87
N VAL A 65 -5.60 -9.17 -12.39
CA VAL A 65 -5.80 -8.15 -13.43
C VAL A 65 -4.91 -8.50 -14.62
N VAL A 66 -5.45 -8.35 -15.82
CA VAL A 66 -4.73 -8.21 -17.09
C VAL A 66 -4.96 -6.78 -17.54
N TYR A 67 -3.93 -6.05 -17.97
CA TYR A 67 -4.05 -4.62 -18.28
C TYR A 67 -4.33 -4.30 -19.76
N GLU A 68 -3.91 -5.18 -20.69
CA GLU A 68 -4.09 -4.95 -22.13
C GLU A 68 -4.65 -6.19 -22.87
N PRO A 69 -5.98 -6.28 -23.10
CA PRO A 69 -7.03 -5.39 -22.61
C PRO A 69 -7.29 -5.55 -21.11
N LEU A 70 -7.97 -4.57 -20.50
CA LEU A 70 -8.32 -4.63 -19.08
C LEU A 70 -9.29 -5.81 -18.84
N GLU A 71 -8.86 -6.78 -18.04
CA GLU A 71 -9.68 -7.85 -17.50
C GLU A 71 -9.34 -8.08 -16.03
N PHE A 72 -10.29 -7.82 -15.15
CA PHE A 72 -10.18 -8.07 -13.73
C PHE A 72 -11.22 -9.08 -13.28
N TYR A 73 -10.79 -10.03 -12.45
CA TYR A 73 -11.67 -10.86 -11.65
C TYR A 73 -11.15 -10.93 -10.22
N GLY A 74 -12.04 -10.71 -9.25
CA GLY A 74 -11.67 -10.79 -7.85
C GLY A 74 -12.83 -11.14 -6.94
N SER A 75 -12.47 -11.65 -5.77
CA SER A 75 -13.36 -11.87 -4.63
C SER A 75 -13.05 -10.81 -3.57
N MET A 76 -14.09 -10.30 -2.92
CA MET A 76 -13.99 -9.31 -1.86
C MET A 76 -14.83 -9.75 -0.67
N GLU A 77 -14.26 -9.67 0.52
CA GLU A 77 -14.96 -9.81 1.78
C GLU A 77 -14.98 -8.46 2.50
N MET A 78 -16.16 -8.02 2.92
CA MET A 78 -16.37 -6.76 3.63
C MET A 78 -17.04 -7.01 4.98
N ASN A 79 -16.36 -6.61 6.04
CA ASN A 79 -16.88 -6.60 7.40
C ASN A 79 -17.26 -5.15 7.77
N LEU A 80 -18.58 -4.92 7.90
CA LEU A 80 -19.17 -3.63 8.29
C LEU A 80 -19.79 -3.78 9.67
N LEU A 81 -19.58 -2.82 10.58
CA LEU A 81 -20.12 -2.88 11.95
C LEU A 81 -21.65 -3.05 12.04
N ASN A 82 -22.38 -2.61 11.02
CA ASN A 82 -23.84 -2.68 10.99
C ASN A 82 -24.37 -3.96 10.32
N LEU A 83 -23.49 -4.86 9.88
CA LEU A 83 -23.86 -6.16 9.34
C LEU A 83 -23.55 -7.26 10.35
N ASN A 84 -24.48 -8.20 10.50
CA ASN A 84 -24.29 -9.37 11.36
C ASN A 84 -23.37 -10.42 10.71
N GLU A 85 -23.18 -10.35 9.40
CA GLU A 85 -22.39 -11.28 8.60
C GLU A 85 -21.53 -10.50 7.61
N ALA A 86 -20.35 -11.02 7.31
CA ALA A 86 -19.47 -10.47 6.30
C ALA A 86 -20.15 -10.51 4.92
N LEU A 87 -20.08 -9.40 4.18
CA LEU A 87 -20.55 -9.36 2.80
C LEU A 87 -19.45 -9.94 1.91
N GLN A 88 -19.74 -11.07 1.26
CA GLN A 88 -18.82 -11.69 0.30
C GLN A 88 -19.32 -11.44 -1.12
N LEU A 89 -18.49 -10.78 -1.91
CA LEU A 89 -18.78 -10.39 -3.29
C LEU A 89 -17.74 -10.98 -4.23
N GLU A 90 -18.16 -11.23 -5.46
CA GLU A 90 -17.26 -11.37 -6.60
C GLU A 90 -17.49 -10.21 -7.54
N SER A 91 -16.42 -9.73 -8.15
CA SER A 91 -16.48 -8.69 -9.16
C SER A 91 -15.68 -9.09 -10.39
N TYR A 92 -16.24 -8.76 -11.55
CA TYR A 92 -15.59 -8.86 -12.84
C TYR A 92 -15.67 -7.49 -13.52
N VAL A 93 -14.54 -7.00 -14.03
CA VAL A 93 -14.45 -5.72 -14.72
C VAL A 93 -13.66 -5.91 -16.00
N ASN A 94 -14.15 -5.33 -17.10
CA ASN A 94 -13.38 -5.15 -18.32
C ASN A 94 -13.60 -3.75 -18.90
N ASP A 95 -13.13 -3.51 -20.12
CA ASP A 95 -13.30 -2.21 -20.81
C ASP A 95 -14.76 -1.76 -20.98
N SER A 96 -15.73 -2.68 -20.92
CA SER A 96 -17.14 -2.41 -21.24
C SER A 96 -18.13 -2.72 -20.12
N GLU A 97 -17.80 -3.63 -19.21
CA GLU A 97 -18.72 -4.21 -18.25
C GLU A 97 -18.13 -4.14 -16.85
N TRP A 98 -18.99 -3.86 -15.87
CA TRP A 98 -18.71 -4.07 -14.46
C TRP A 98 -19.82 -4.93 -13.89
N LEU A 99 -19.47 -6.17 -13.54
CA LEU A 99 -20.38 -7.15 -12.99
C LEU A 99 -20.03 -7.41 -11.52
N VAL A 100 -21.05 -7.51 -10.68
CA VAL A 100 -20.92 -7.86 -9.27
C VAL A 100 -21.94 -8.92 -8.91
N ARG A 101 -21.57 -9.87 -8.06
CA ARG A 101 -22.53 -10.80 -7.44
C ARG A 101 -22.14 -11.12 -6.01
N GLN A 102 -23.08 -11.63 -5.23
CA GLN A 102 -22.75 -12.25 -3.96
C GLN A 102 -22.06 -13.60 -4.20
N ASN A 103 -21.09 -13.94 -3.36
CA ASN A 103 -20.42 -15.24 -3.41
C ASN A 103 -21.31 -16.33 -2.76
N GLN A 104 -22.45 -16.59 -3.39
CA GLN A 104 -23.42 -17.58 -2.96
C GLN A 104 -23.85 -18.44 -4.15
N GLN A 105 -24.21 -19.69 -3.85
CA GLN A 105 -24.70 -20.61 -4.87
C GLN A 105 -25.97 -20.02 -5.51
N GLU A 106 -26.02 -19.98 -6.85
CA GLU A 106 -27.13 -19.43 -7.65
C GLU A 106 -27.28 -17.90 -7.65
N ALA A 107 -26.34 -17.14 -7.07
CA ALA A 107 -26.34 -15.68 -7.22
C ALA A 107 -26.09 -15.28 -8.68
N GLU A 108 -27.00 -14.47 -9.22
CA GLU A 108 -26.89 -13.90 -10.57
C GLU A 108 -25.91 -12.73 -10.57
N TRP A 109 -25.27 -12.50 -11.72
CA TRP A 109 -24.45 -11.31 -11.94
C TRP A 109 -25.35 -10.11 -12.17
N GLU A 110 -25.12 -9.06 -11.40
CA GLU A 110 -25.73 -7.75 -11.58
C GLU A 110 -24.76 -6.86 -12.37
N GLU A 111 -25.26 -6.21 -13.42
CA GLU A 111 -24.50 -5.26 -14.23
C GLU A 111 -24.62 -3.85 -13.65
N TYR A 112 -23.48 -3.20 -13.44
CA TYR A 112 -23.34 -1.83 -12.98
C TYR A 112 -22.80 -0.95 -14.10
N ASP A 113 -23.04 0.36 -14.01
CA ASP A 113 -22.49 1.30 -14.98
C ASP A 113 -20.96 1.30 -14.87
N ARG A 114 -20.27 0.93 -15.94
CA ARG A 114 -18.81 0.87 -15.99
C ARG A 114 -18.14 2.21 -15.61
N THR A 115 -18.81 3.34 -15.84
CA THR A 115 -18.32 4.67 -15.49
C THR A 115 -18.39 4.97 -13.99
N GLU A 116 -19.12 4.17 -13.21
CA GLU A 116 -19.19 4.26 -11.75
C GLU A 116 -18.09 3.43 -11.06
N PHE A 117 -17.34 2.59 -11.78
CA PHE A 117 -16.17 1.92 -11.23
C PHE A 117 -15.02 2.93 -11.05
N GLN A 118 -14.64 3.19 -9.79
CA GLN A 118 -13.71 4.25 -9.41
C GLN A 118 -12.39 3.73 -8.80
N ASP A 119 -12.10 2.43 -8.89
CA ASP A 119 -10.82 1.90 -8.38
C ASP A 119 -9.68 2.16 -9.38
N THR A 120 -9.23 3.41 -9.42
CA THR A 120 -8.14 3.84 -10.29
C THR A 120 -6.82 3.14 -9.96
N LEU A 121 -6.63 2.70 -8.71
CA LEU A 121 -5.42 1.96 -8.31
C LEU A 121 -5.40 0.55 -8.90
N LEU A 122 -6.57 -0.08 -9.05
CA LEU A 122 -6.68 -1.35 -9.73
C LEU A 122 -6.33 -1.23 -11.21
N GLU A 123 -6.79 -0.16 -11.87
CA GLU A 123 -6.54 0.12 -13.30
C GLU A 123 -5.12 0.66 -13.57
N HIS A 124 -4.53 1.35 -12.60
CA HIS A 124 -3.22 1.99 -12.70
C HIS A 124 -2.42 1.80 -11.39
N PRO A 125 -1.76 0.65 -11.20
CA PRO A 125 -1.16 0.25 -9.93
C PRO A 125 0.02 1.14 -9.49
N SER A 126 0.70 1.78 -10.43
CA SER A 126 1.81 2.71 -10.19
C SER A 126 1.38 4.00 -9.50
N LEU A 127 0.12 4.42 -9.65
CA LEU A 127 -0.36 5.71 -9.11
C LEU A 127 -0.09 5.86 -7.61
N MET A 128 -0.25 4.80 -6.82
CA MET A 128 0.03 4.90 -5.37
C MET A 128 1.51 5.18 -5.10
N LEU A 129 2.43 4.67 -5.92
CA LEU A 129 3.85 4.97 -5.80
C LEU A 129 4.14 6.42 -6.22
N GLU A 130 3.52 6.89 -7.30
CA GLU A 130 3.68 8.25 -7.82
C GLU A 130 3.28 9.31 -6.78
N TRP A 131 2.29 9.03 -5.95
CA TRP A 131 1.87 9.96 -4.89
C TRP A 131 3.00 10.34 -3.93
N PHE A 132 3.90 9.40 -3.65
CA PHE A 132 5.02 9.62 -2.75
C PHE A 132 6.29 10.10 -3.46
N GLU A 133 6.32 10.10 -4.79
CA GLU A 133 7.43 10.55 -5.63
C GLU A 133 7.99 11.93 -5.22
N PRO A 134 7.16 12.96 -4.90
CA PRO A 134 7.67 14.27 -4.49
C PRO A 134 8.47 14.28 -3.19
N TYR A 135 8.45 13.17 -2.42
CA TYR A 135 9.10 13.05 -1.11
C TYR A 135 10.24 12.03 -1.10
N GLN A 136 10.73 11.59 -2.27
CA GLN A 136 11.81 10.60 -2.39
C GLN A 136 13.08 10.94 -1.61
N ASP A 137 13.44 12.22 -1.50
CA ASP A 137 14.59 12.68 -0.70
C ASP A 137 14.50 12.32 0.80
N GLN A 138 13.31 11.93 1.26
CA GLN A 138 13.01 11.58 2.65
C GLN A 138 12.90 10.07 2.86
N PHE A 139 13.05 9.27 1.80
CA PHE A 139 12.93 7.83 1.88
C PHE A 139 14.11 7.22 2.63
N LEU A 140 13.78 6.23 3.45
CA LEU A 140 14.75 5.36 4.10
C LEU A 140 14.71 4.00 3.41
N MET A 141 15.88 3.48 3.08
CA MET A 141 16.02 2.17 2.46
C MET A 141 16.83 1.25 3.36
N LYS A 142 16.44 -0.02 3.40
CA LYS A 142 17.29 -1.12 3.86
C LYS A 142 17.07 -2.35 2.97
N GLU A 143 18.02 -3.27 3.00
CA GLU A 143 17.88 -4.57 2.35
C GLU A 143 17.28 -5.60 3.30
N THR A 144 16.38 -6.45 2.81
CA THR A 144 15.75 -7.51 3.59
C THR A 144 15.35 -8.68 2.69
N ALA A 145 14.76 -9.73 3.26
CA ALA A 145 14.17 -10.83 2.52
C ALA A 145 12.73 -11.07 3.00
N ILE A 146 11.80 -11.25 2.07
CA ILE A 146 10.37 -11.45 2.37
C ILE A 146 9.85 -12.78 1.84
N SER A 147 8.77 -13.27 2.45
CA SER A 147 7.92 -14.29 1.82
C SER A 147 6.93 -13.60 0.88
N PRO A 148 6.81 -14.00 -0.39
CA PRO A 148 5.86 -13.40 -1.34
C PRO A 148 4.40 -13.60 -0.92
N PHE A 149 4.11 -14.71 -0.23
CA PHE A 149 2.80 -14.99 0.36
C PHE A 149 2.96 -15.04 1.87
N GLN A 150 2.51 -13.99 2.56
CA GLN A 150 2.31 -14.09 4.00
C GLN A 150 0.89 -14.61 4.18
N GLU A 151 0.75 -15.88 4.55
CA GLU A 151 -0.50 -16.33 5.17
C GLU A 151 -0.73 -15.39 6.36
N GLN A 152 -1.88 -14.72 6.36
CA GLN A 152 -2.27 -13.86 7.46
C GLN A 152 -2.44 -14.80 8.66
N GLU A 153 -1.55 -14.72 9.65
CA GLU A 153 -1.82 -15.34 10.94
C GLU A 153 -3.09 -14.67 11.47
N ASP A 154 -4.21 -15.38 11.38
CA ASP A 154 -5.45 -14.97 12.01
C ASP A 154 -5.19 -14.87 13.53
N GLU A 155 -5.04 -13.66 14.05
CA GLU A 155 -5.03 -13.36 15.50
C GLU A 155 -6.40 -13.65 16.17
N SER A 156 -7.17 -14.63 15.67
CA SER A 156 -8.49 -15.00 16.16
C SER A 156 -8.58 -16.45 16.61
N THR A 157 -7.62 -16.93 17.41
CA THR A 157 -7.85 -18.13 18.23
C THR A 157 -7.12 -18.08 19.58
N GLU A 158 -7.46 -17.10 20.42
CA GLU A 158 -7.47 -17.35 21.86
C GLU A 158 -8.83 -17.95 22.22
N GLY A 159 -8.97 -19.25 21.93
CA GLY A 159 -10.14 -20.04 22.28
C GLY A 159 -9.68 -21.41 22.77
N GLU A 160 -9.78 -21.61 24.08
CA GLU A 160 -9.52 -22.86 24.80
C GLU A 160 -10.21 -24.05 24.12
N ASP A 161 -9.44 -25.06 23.70
CA ASP A 161 -9.54 -26.44 24.20
C ASP A 161 -8.60 -27.35 23.41
N GLY A 162 -7.75 -28.07 24.15
CA GLY A 162 -6.72 -28.93 23.58
C GLY A 162 -7.28 -30.23 23.01
N GLU A 163 -6.94 -30.52 21.76
CA GLU A 163 -6.72 -31.87 21.28
C GLU A 163 -5.43 -31.88 20.45
N GLU A 164 -4.41 -32.58 20.96
CA GLU A 164 -3.14 -32.81 20.26
C GLU A 164 -3.38 -33.73 19.05
N SER A 165 -3.66 -33.16 17.88
CA SER A 165 -3.45 -33.84 16.61
C SER A 165 -2.03 -33.57 16.13
N ASN A 166 -1.17 -34.54 16.36
CA ASN A 166 0.21 -34.56 15.88
C ASN A 166 0.22 -34.90 14.38
N GLU A 167 -0.14 -33.93 13.53
CA GLU A 167 0.19 -33.97 12.11
C GLU A 167 1.54 -33.28 11.92
N GLU A 168 2.52 -34.06 11.45
CA GLU A 168 3.81 -33.54 10.99
C GLU A 168 3.54 -32.65 9.78
N THR A 169 3.40 -31.34 10.01
CA THR A 169 3.39 -30.34 8.95
C THR A 169 4.77 -30.37 8.29
N GLU A 170 4.84 -30.87 7.05
CA GLU A 170 6.01 -30.66 6.20
C GLU A 170 6.25 -29.15 6.13
N GLU A 171 7.36 -28.67 6.71
CA GLU A 171 7.83 -27.30 6.54
C GLU A 171 8.11 -27.10 5.05
N VAL A 172 7.11 -26.58 4.32
CA VAL A 172 7.32 -26.11 2.96
C VAL A 172 8.29 -24.94 3.08
N GLU A 173 9.53 -25.15 2.66
CA GLU A 173 10.55 -24.11 2.62
C GLU A 173 10.09 -23.05 1.62
N VAL A 174 9.44 -21.99 2.11
CA VAL A 174 8.98 -20.90 1.26
C VAL A 174 10.20 -20.13 0.79
N GLU A 175 10.43 -20.13 -0.52
CA GLU A 175 11.51 -19.37 -1.16
C GLU A 175 11.36 -17.89 -0.81
N LYS A 176 12.39 -17.34 -0.16
CA LYS A 176 12.43 -15.93 0.20
C LYS A 176 12.99 -15.12 -0.96
N ILE A 177 12.45 -13.93 -1.14
CA ILE A 177 12.87 -12.98 -2.17
C ILE A 177 13.67 -11.87 -1.49
N ASP A 178 14.88 -11.61 -1.98
CA ASP A 178 15.69 -10.48 -1.54
C ASP A 178 15.14 -9.18 -2.12
N VAL A 179 14.84 -8.21 -1.25
CA VAL A 179 14.16 -6.96 -1.62
C VAL A 179 14.82 -5.74 -0.99
N TYR A 180 14.63 -4.59 -1.61
CA TYR A 180 14.76 -3.29 -0.98
C TYR A 180 13.45 -2.94 -0.26
N GLU A 181 13.52 -2.70 1.05
CA GLU A 181 12.42 -2.10 1.81
C GLU A 181 12.63 -0.59 1.84
N ILE A 182 11.81 0.13 1.07
CA ILE A 182 11.81 1.59 1.00
C ILE A 182 10.64 2.09 1.83
N SER A 183 10.91 3.01 2.76
CA SER A 183 9.92 3.51 3.70
C SER A 183 9.91 5.03 3.77
N PHE A 184 8.72 5.57 3.97
CA PHE A 184 8.44 6.97 4.21
C PHE A 184 7.61 7.10 5.49
N ARG A 185 7.92 8.11 6.30
CA ARG A 185 7.09 8.51 7.44
C ARG A 185 7.04 10.03 7.54
N GLY A 186 5.84 10.57 7.51
CA GLY A 186 5.58 12.01 7.61
C GLY A 186 4.43 12.33 8.54
N ALA A 187 4.48 13.50 9.17
CA ALA A 187 3.35 14.08 9.94
C ALA A 187 3.22 15.60 9.74
N ASP A 188 4.04 16.18 8.86
CA ASP A 188 4.09 17.63 8.64
C ASP A 188 3.01 18.09 7.66
N GLU A 189 2.59 19.35 7.75
CA GLU A 189 1.57 19.94 6.87
C GLU A 189 1.95 19.93 5.38
N GLN A 190 3.25 19.85 5.05
CA GLN A 190 3.70 19.73 3.67
C GLN A 190 3.16 18.48 2.96
N TYR A 191 2.70 17.47 3.72
CA TYR A 191 2.09 16.24 3.19
C TYR A 191 0.56 16.33 3.06
N LYS A 192 -0.06 17.50 3.29
CA LYS A 192 -1.49 17.72 3.01
C LYS A 192 -1.92 17.28 1.60
N PRO A 193 -1.11 17.42 0.53
CA PRO A 193 -1.46 16.85 -0.77
C PRO A 193 -1.73 15.34 -0.75
N LEU A 194 -0.97 14.55 0.02
CA LEU A 194 -1.24 13.11 0.17
C LEU A 194 -2.60 12.85 0.84
N VAL A 195 -2.95 13.64 1.86
CA VAL A 195 -4.25 13.52 2.53
C VAL A 195 -5.39 13.94 1.60
N GLN A 196 -5.18 14.97 0.79
CA GLN A 196 -6.17 15.41 -0.19
C GLN A 196 -6.49 14.28 -1.18
N THR A 197 -5.46 13.69 -1.79
CA THR A 197 -5.62 12.58 -2.73
C THR A 197 -6.29 11.37 -2.06
N HIS A 198 -5.94 11.07 -0.80
CA HIS A 198 -6.59 10.04 -0.01
C HIS A 198 -8.09 10.32 0.22
N ILE A 199 -8.46 11.56 0.56
CA ILE A 199 -9.87 11.98 0.74
C ILE A 199 -10.66 11.88 -0.58
N GLU A 200 -10.03 12.26 -1.70
CA GLU A 200 -10.60 12.13 -3.04
C GLU A 200 -10.91 10.66 -3.37
N GLN A 201 -9.97 9.75 -3.09
CA GLN A 201 -10.16 8.31 -3.31
C GLN A 201 -11.25 7.67 -2.46
N MET A 202 -11.45 8.16 -1.23
CA MET A 202 -12.57 7.71 -0.41
C MET A 202 -13.95 8.17 -0.96
N GLY A 203 -13.97 8.92 -2.07
CA GLY A 203 -15.21 9.38 -2.72
C GLY A 203 -15.94 10.47 -1.93
N LEU A 204 -15.30 11.06 -0.91
CA LEU A 204 -15.92 12.11 -0.09
C LEU A 204 -16.20 13.38 -0.90
N VAL A 205 -15.42 13.62 -1.95
CA VAL A 205 -15.55 14.76 -2.87
C VAL A 205 -16.79 14.68 -3.77
N ASN A 206 -17.37 13.50 -3.94
CA ASN A 206 -18.56 13.31 -4.77
C ASN A 206 -19.85 13.73 -4.05
N ARG A 207 -19.76 14.14 -2.77
CA ARG A 207 -20.91 14.66 -2.01
C ARG A 207 -21.06 16.16 -2.22
N SER A 208 -22.19 16.57 -2.77
CA SER A 208 -22.52 17.99 -3.03
C SER A 208 -22.52 18.89 -1.79
N SER A 209 -22.55 18.31 -0.59
CA SER A 209 -22.47 19.00 0.71
C SER A 209 -21.05 19.28 1.19
N VAL A 210 -20.02 18.69 0.56
CA VAL A 210 -18.63 18.75 1.05
C VAL A 210 -17.80 19.62 0.11
N ASN A 211 -17.25 20.71 0.65
CA ASN A 211 -16.24 21.52 -0.03
C ASN A 211 -14.85 21.04 0.39
N LEU A 212 -14.09 20.46 -0.54
CA LEU A 212 -12.77 19.90 -0.25
C LEU A 212 -11.79 20.95 0.29
N ASP A 213 -11.81 22.17 -0.25
CA ASP A 213 -10.91 23.23 0.20
C ASP A 213 -11.15 23.55 1.68
N ASP A 214 -12.42 23.69 2.09
CA ASP A 214 -12.80 23.94 3.49
C ASP A 214 -12.41 22.76 4.39
N VAL A 215 -12.54 21.52 3.89
CA VAL A 215 -12.13 20.31 4.62
C VAL A 215 -10.62 20.30 4.85
N MET A 216 -9.83 20.61 3.81
CA MET A 216 -8.37 20.60 3.86
C MET A 216 -7.78 21.66 4.80
N GLU A 217 -8.49 22.77 5.03
CA GLU A 217 -8.11 23.77 6.04
C GLU A 217 -8.14 23.20 7.47
N THR A 218 -8.92 22.15 7.72
CA THR A 218 -9.10 21.54 9.05
C THR A 218 -8.26 20.30 9.30
N VAL A 219 -7.52 19.84 8.29
CA VAL A 219 -6.72 18.62 8.38
C VAL A 219 -5.53 18.83 9.33
N GLU A 220 -5.47 18.01 10.37
CA GLU A 220 -4.30 17.83 11.23
C GLU A 220 -3.74 16.42 11.02
N ILE A 221 -2.55 16.34 10.42
CA ILE A 221 -1.90 15.07 10.09
C ILE A 221 -1.25 14.53 11.36
N GLU A 222 -1.64 13.32 11.78
CA GLU A 222 -0.96 12.64 12.89
C GLU A 222 0.17 11.75 12.37
N ARG A 223 -0.07 11.04 11.26
CA ARG A 223 0.90 10.12 10.67
C ARG A 223 0.50 9.71 9.25
N ILE A 224 1.47 9.70 8.36
CA ILE A 224 1.42 9.06 7.05
C ILE A 224 2.64 8.15 6.97
N ASP A 225 2.42 6.86 6.76
CA ASP A 225 3.50 5.91 6.48
C ASP A 225 3.28 5.29 5.10
N MET A 226 4.38 5.02 4.41
CA MET A 226 4.42 4.13 3.25
C MET A 226 5.60 3.19 3.41
N THR A 227 5.42 1.93 3.02
CA THR A 227 6.51 0.96 2.89
C THR A 227 6.29 0.13 1.63
N VAL A 228 7.27 0.13 0.74
CA VAL A 228 7.28 -0.64 -0.50
C VAL A 228 8.43 -1.64 -0.47
N PHE A 229 8.17 -2.86 -0.93
CA PHE A 229 9.14 -3.94 -1.02
C PHE A 229 9.42 -4.22 -2.51
N VAL A 230 10.61 -3.82 -2.96
CA VAL A 230 11.02 -3.84 -4.36
C VAL A 230 12.05 -4.95 -4.57
N ASP A 231 11.82 -5.83 -5.54
CA ASP A 231 12.76 -6.89 -5.92
C ASP A 231 14.12 -6.31 -6.31
N LYS A 232 15.22 -6.90 -5.82
CA LYS A 232 16.56 -6.38 -6.11
C LYS A 232 17.02 -6.63 -7.54
N GLU A 233 16.49 -7.66 -8.19
CA GLU A 233 16.89 -8.07 -9.53
C GLU A 233 15.96 -7.51 -10.60
N THR A 234 14.65 -7.55 -10.35
CA THR A 234 13.63 -7.18 -11.35
C THR A 234 13.02 -5.80 -11.12
N TYR A 235 13.15 -5.23 -9.92
CA TYR A 235 12.44 -4.03 -9.47
C TYR A 235 10.91 -4.19 -9.40
N ASP A 236 10.41 -5.42 -9.41
CA ASP A 236 9.00 -5.70 -9.19
C ASP A 236 8.58 -5.30 -7.77
N VAL A 237 7.40 -4.68 -7.63
CA VAL A 237 6.81 -4.38 -6.33
C VAL A 237 6.04 -5.59 -5.84
N HIS A 238 6.60 -6.30 -4.86
CA HIS A 238 5.95 -7.48 -4.25
C HIS A 238 4.94 -7.11 -3.18
N ARG A 239 5.10 -5.94 -2.56
CA ARG A 239 4.23 -5.48 -1.47
C ARG A 239 4.29 -3.97 -1.31
N LEU A 240 3.12 -3.37 -1.11
CA LEU A 240 2.96 -1.96 -0.75
C LEU A 240 2.05 -1.87 0.47
N GLN A 241 2.48 -1.11 1.47
CA GLN A 241 1.74 -0.84 2.69
C GLN A 241 1.65 0.66 2.89
N THR A 242 0.46 1.17 3.15
CA THR A 242 0.24 2.57 3.48
C THR A 242 -0.51 2.68 4.79
N ARG A 243 -0.30 3.80 5.48
CA ARG A 243 -1.11 4.15 6.65
C ARG A 243 -1.38 5.63 6.62
N PHE A 244 -2.66 5.99 6.70
CA PHE A 244 -3.09 7.37 6.82
C PHE A 244 -3.80 7.57 8.14
N ARG A 245 -3.30 8.52 8.93
CA ARG A 245 -3.94 8.91 10.19
C ARG A 245 -3.96 10.42 10.36
N TYR A 246 -5.16 10.98 10.39
CA TYR A 246 -5.36 12.42 10.49
C TYR A 246 -6.72 12.75 11.12
N LEU A 247 -6.79 13.92 11.73
CA LEU A 247 -8.02 14.55 12.20
C LEU A 247 -8.53 15.48 11.11
N VAL A 248 -9.84 15.48 10.88
CA VAL A 248 -10.49 16.33 9.86
C VAL A 248 -11.90 16.71 10.29
N TYR A 249 -12.37 17.91 9.92
CA TYR A 249 -13.74 18.35 10.18
C TYR A 249 -14.61 18.15 8.94
N ILE A 250 -15.61 17.28 9.04
CA ILE A 250 -16.51 16.92 7.93
C ILE A 250 -17.95 16.96 8.43
N GLU A 251 -18.83 17.62 7.67
CA GLU A 251 -20.28 17.66 7.93
C GLU A 251 -20.69 18.12 9.34
N GLY A 252 -19.91 19.02 9.96
CA GLY A 252 -20.25 19.58 11.27
C GLY A 252 -19.55 18.90 12.46
N GLU A 253 -18.67 17.93 12.21
CA GLU A 253 -18.03 17.12 13.24
C GLU A 253 -16.55 16.83 12.94
N TYR A 254 -15.73 16.78 13.99
CA TYR A 254 -14.35 16.30 13.90
C TYR A 254 -14.29 14.77 13.89
N ARG A 255 -13.61 14.22 12.89
CA ARG A 255 -13.40 12.78 12.70
C ARG A 255 -11.92 12.48 12.64
N VAL A 256 -11.51 11.45 13.38
CA VAL A 256 -10.19 10.83 13.21
C VAL A 256 -10.36 9.75 12.16
N ILE A 257 -9.61 9.87 11.06
CA ILE A 257 -9.46 8.83 10.05
C ILE A 257 -8.18 8.06 10.39
N ASP A 258 -8.27 6.74 10.51
CA ASP A 258 -7.11 5.83 10.66
C ASP A 258 -7.32 4.69 9.66
N GLU A 259 -6.58 4.73 8.56
CA GLU A 259 -6.61 3.77 7.47
C GLU A 259 -5.26 3.05 7.35
N SER A 260 -5.30 1.74 7.15
CA SER A 260 -4.13 0.86 6.95
C SER A 260 -4.46 -0.36 6.10
#